data_AF-A0A1X7DGX7-F1
#
_entry.id   AF-A0A1X7DGX7-F1
#
_cell.length_a   1.000
_cell.length_b   1.000
_cell.length_c   1.000
_cell.angle_alpha   90.00
_cell.angle_beta   90.00
_cell.angle_gamma   90.00
#
_symmetry.space_group_name_H-M   'P 1'
#
loop_
_entity.id
_entity.type
_entity.pdbx_description
1 polymer ?
#
loop_
_entity_poly.entity_id
_entity_poly.type
_entity_poly.pdbx_seq_one_letter_code
_entity_poly.pdbx_strand_id
1 'polypeptide(L)'
;MTFVQLIDCRTSRFDEMDRLMDTWVEQTRGKRTATHAVVGKDRSDASHFIEIVEFPSYEEAMRNSNLPETDTVFRELVALCDEMPTFTDLDVVRDEKLYATTARQFFETVGTAGELPPLNGLMAESYHDHDPSNEQDVIGMDAMRREADMWRGAFDVRFTIEDQISEDDRVCTRWTFTGTHHGDFMGLPPTGREVTMTGTTVFRFDDDGKIAEGWWQYDRLGLMSRLGALDPLET
;
A
#
# COMPACT_ATOMS: atom_id res chain seq x y z
N MET A 1 -19.27 -3.64 -3.37
CA MET A 1 -18.51 -2.38 -3.50
C MET A 1 -18.35 -1.84 -2.10
N THR A 2 -17.20 -1.22 -1.81
CA THR A 2 -16.97 -0.57 -0.51
C THR A 2 -18.07 0.43 -0.24
N PHE A 3 -18.54 0.44 1.00
CA PHE A 3 -19.62 1.29 1.47
C PHE A 3 -19.11 2.14 2.63
N VAL A 4 -19.49 3.41 2.65
CA VAL A 4 -19.13 4.34 3.72
C VAL A 4 -20.40 4.90 4.34
N GLN A 5 -20.45 4.95 5.66
CA GLN A 5 -21.48 5.67 6.40
C GLN A 5 -20.88 6.90 7.06
N LEU A 6 -21.49 8.06 6.84
CA LEU A 6 -21.19 9.29 7.58
C LEU A 6 -22.17 9.42 8.75
N ILE A 7 -21.62 9.68 9.94
CA ILE A 7 -22.38 10.01 11.14
C ILE A 7 -22.00 11.45 11.50
N ASP A 8 -22.91 12.38 11.25
CA ASP A 8 -22.75 13.80 11.55
C ASP A 8 -23.44 14.08 12.88
N CYS A 9 -22.67 14.57 13.85
CA CYS A 9 -23.16 14.85 15.18
C CYS A 9 -22.66 16.20 15.71
N ARG A 10 -23.50 16.84 16.51
CA ARG A 10 -23.07 17.96 17.35
C ARG A 10 -23.14 17.59 18.81
N THR A 11 -22.06 17.84 19.53
CA THR A 11 -21.98 17.57 20.96
C THR A 11 -20.97 18.47 21.66
N SER A 12 -21.36 18.95 22.84
CA SER A 12 -20.46 19.57 23.82
C SER A 12 -19.71 18.54 24.69
N ARG A 13 -20.03 17.24 24.56
CA ARG A 13 -19.59 16.13 25.43
C ARG A 13 -18.80 15.07 24.66
N PHE A 14 -17.95 15.49 23.72
CA PHE A 14 -17.19 14.55 22.88
C PHE A 14 -16.35 13.54 23.68
N ASP A 15 -15.70 13.95 24.77
CA ASP A 15 -14.90 13.05 25.60
C ASP A 15 -15.73 11.90 26.23
N GLU A 16 -17.03 12.09 26.43
CA GLU A 16 -17.94 11.01 26.87
C GLU A 16 -18.35 10.12 25.70
N MET A 17 -18.54 10.70 24.51
CA MET A 17 -18.85 9.99 23.27
C MET A 17 -17.67 9.12 22.81
N ASP A 18 -16.44 9.62 22.91
CA ASP A 18 -15.22 8.89 22.54
C ASP A 18 -15.03 7.63 23.42
N ARG A 19 -15.24 7.76 24.73
CA ARG A 19 -15.24 6.62 25.67
C ARG A 19 -16.34 5.60 25.38
N LEU A 20 -17.49 6.06 24.90
CA LEU A 20 -18.58 5.18 24.46
C LEU A 20 -18.16 4.38 23.20
N MET A 21 -17.47 5.02 22.25
CA MET A 21 -16.93 4.35 21.06
C MET A 21 -15.86 3.31 21.41
N ASP A 22 -14.92 3.62 22.31
CA ASP A 22 -13.96 2.63 22.82
C ASP A 22 -14.66 1.39 23.39
N THR A 23 -15.73 1.61 24.16
CA THR A 23 -16.52 0.54 24.77
C THR A 23 -17.21 -0.30 23.69
N TRP A 24 -17.77 0.32 22.66
CA TRP A 24 -18.39 -0.37 21.53
C TRP A 24 -17.37 -1.22 20.75
N VAL A 25 -16.17 -0.69 20.49
CA VAL A 25 -15.10 -1.42 19.79
C VAL A 25 -14.73 -2.71 20.54
N GLU A 26 -14.66 -2.68 21.86
CA GLU A 26 -14.38 -3.88 22.65
C GLU A 26 -15.57 -4.85 22.66
N GLN A 27 -16.80 -4.35 22.87
CA GLN A 27 -18.01 -5.20 22.93
C GLN A 27 -18.34 -5.89 21.60
N THR A 28 -18.02 -5.25 20.48
CA THR A 28 -18.25 -5.78 19.14
C THR A 28 -17.07 -6.56 18.58
N ARG A 29 -16.02 -6.79 19.37
CA ARG A 29 -14.83 -7.54 18.95
C ARG A 29 -15.20 -8.92 18.41
N GLY A 30 -14.74 -9.21 17.19
CA GLY A 30 -15.02 -10.46 16.49
C GLY A 30 -16.44 -10.58 15.90
N LYS A 31 -17.27 -9.54 16.04
CA LYS A 31 -18.63 -9.47 15.47
C LYS A 31 -18.82 -8.31 14.50
N ARG A 32 -18.17 -7.16 14.74
CA ARG A 32 -18.23 -5.98 13.86
C ARG A 32 -17.67 -6.31 12.48
N THR A 33 -18.25 -5.67 11.48
CA THR A 33 -17.85 -5.79 10.07
C THR A 33 -17.20 -4.51 9.55
N ALA A 34 -17.23 -3.42 10.36
CA ALA A 34 -16.48 -2.19 10.08
C ALA A 34 -14.98 -2.50 9.99
N THR A 35 -14.35 -2.05 8.91
CA THR A 35 -12.93 -2.32 8.63
C THR A 35 -12.04 -1.14 8.99
N HIS A 36 -12.58 0.07 8.97
CA HIS A 36 -11.86 1.31 9.24
C HIS A 36 -12.86 2.40 9.67
N ALA A 37 -12.45 3.28 10.56
CA ALA A 37 -13.25 4.43 10.98
C ALA A 37 -12.35 5.64 11.23
N VAL A 38 -12.84 6.82 10.86
CA VAL A 38 -12.16 8.11 11.09
C VAL A 38 -13.13 9.07 11.74
N VAL A 39 -12.72 9.68 12.84
CA VAL A 39 -13.50 10.74 13.50
C VAL A 39 -12.82 12.09 13.26
N GLY A 40 -13.54 13.00 12.60
CA GLY A 40 -13.11 14.36 12.34
C GLY A 40 -13.84 15.35 13.24
N LYS A 41 -13.09 16.26 13.88
CA LYS A 41 -13.64 17.44 14.53
C LYS A 41 -13.62 18.62 13.55
N ASP A 42 -14.75 19.29 13.38
CA ASP A 42 -14.82 20.50 12.57
C ASP A 42 -13.91 21.59 13.18
N ARG A 43 -13.00 22.10 12.35
CA ARG A 43 -12.06 23.16 12.75
C ARG A 43 -12.75 24.49 13.02
N SER A 44 -13.88 24.75 12.35
CA SER A 44 -14.63 26.00 12.42
C SER A 44 -15.72 25.96 13.50
N ASP A 45 -16.14 24.75 13.89
CA ASP A 45 -17.15 24.52 14.92
C ASP A 45 -16.69 23.40 15.86
N ALA A 46 -16.21 23.78 17.04
CA ALA A 46 -15.66 22.84 18.01
C ALA A 46 -16.70 21.86 18.61
N SER A 47 -17.99 22.07 18.34
CA SER A 47 -19.08 21.18 18.76
C SER A 47 -19.48 20.18 17.68
N HIS A 48 -18.99 20.32 16.44
CA HIS A 48 -19.39 19.51 15.31
C HIS A 48 -18.34 18.45 14.99
N PHE A 49 -18.80 17.20 14.87
CA PHE A 49 -17.98 16.03 14.60
C PHE A 49 -18.61 15.16 13.52
N ILE A 50 -17.76 14.60 12.67
CA ILE A 50 -18.15 13.66 11.62
C ILE A 50 -17.36 12.38 11.82
N GLU A 51 -18.06 11.27 12.01
CA GLU A 51 -17.48 9.94 11.94
C GLU A 51 -17.73 9.34 10.55
N ILE A 52 -16.68 8.77 9.97
CA ILE A 52 -16.68 8.11 8.67
C ILE A 52 -16.36 6.64 8.92
N VAL A 53 -17.31 5.75 8.67
CA VAL A 53 -17.16 4.31 8.90
C VAL A 53 -17.17 3.57 7.58
N GLU A 54 -16.13 2.77 7.34
CA GLU A 54 -15.97 1.97 6.14
C GLU A 54 -16.39 0.51 6.37
N PHE A 55 -17.15 -0.02 5.42
CA PHE A 55 -17.61 -1.40 5.39
C PHE A 55 -17.30 -2.06 4.03
N PRO A 56 -17.08 -3.39 3.99
CA PRO A 56 -16.88 -4.12 2.75
C PRO A 56 -18.07 -4.01 1.77
N SER A 57 -19.28 -3.82 2.29
CA SER A 57 -20.51 -3.62 1.52
C SER A 57 -21.63 -3.01 2.38
N TYR A 58 -22.69 -2.52 1.73
CA TYR A 58 -23.91 -2.09 2.40
C TYR A 58 -24.55 -3.21 3.23
N GLU A 59 -24.53 -4.46 2.76
CA GLU A 59 -25.07 -5.59 3.51
C GLU A 59 -24.30 -5.85 4.81
N GLU A 60 -22.97 -5.70 4.76
CA GLU A 60 -22.11 -5.80 5.94
C GLU A 60 -22.36 -4.62 6.90
N ALA A 61 -22.58 -3.41 6.38
CA ALA A 61 -22.97 -2.26 7.18
C ALA A 61 -24.30 -2.49 7.91
N MET A 62 -25.32 -2.98 7.20
CA MET A 62 -26.60 -3.32 7.82
C MET A 62 -26.47 -4.46 8.83
N ARG A 63 -25.62 -5.46 8.59
CA ARG A 63 -25.34 -6.51 9.59
C ARG A 63 -24.74 -5.91 10.87
N ASN A 64 -23.82 -4.95 10.73
CA ASN A 64 -23.22 -4.24 11.86
C ASN A 64 -24.24 -3.41 12.64
N SER A 65 -25.09 -2.65 11.93
CA SER A 65 -26.12 -1.81 12.55
C SER A 65 -27.18 -2.62 13.29
N ASN A 66 -27.51 -3.81 12.78
CA ASN A 66 -28.47 -4.71 13.44
C ASN A 66 -27.90 -5.51 14.63
N LEU A 67 -26.64 -5.26 15.04
CA LEU A 67 -26.10 -5.85 16.26
C LEU A 67 -26.79 -5.22 17.49
N PRO A 68 -27.25 -6.02 18.47
CA PRO A 68 -27.85 -5.50 19.71
C PRO A 68 -26.93 -4.53 20.48
N GLU A 69 -25.62 -4.78 20.41
CA GLU A 69 -24.59 -3.92 20.98
C GLU A 69 -24.54 -2.55 20.27
N THR A 70 -24.69 -2.53 18.95
CA THR A 70 -24.73 -1.29 18.15
C THR A 70 -25.99 -0.48 18.42
N ASP A 71 -27.16 -1.12 18.54
CA ASP A 71 -28.42 -0.44 18.91
C ASP A 71 -28.35 0.23 20.29
N THR A 72 -27.64 -0.38 21.23
CA THR A 72 -27.48 0.15 22.59
C THR A 72 -26.57 1.38 22.56
N VAL A 73 -25.42 1.24 21.90
CA VAL A 73 -24.45 2.32 21.74
C VAL A 73 -25.03 3.50 20.94
N PHE A 74 -25.84 3.22 19.91
CA PHE A 74 -26.53 4.25 19.14
C PHE A 74 -27.44 5.11 20.02
N ARG A 75 -28.23 4.49 20.91
CA ARG A 75 -29.11 5.24 21.82
C ARG A 75 -28.32 6.12 22.80
N GLU A 76 -27.19 5.63 23.29
CA GLU A 76 -26.31 6.39 24.17
C GLU A 76 -25.61 7.53 23.41
N LEU A 77 -25.19 7.29 22.17
CA LEU A 77 -24.63 8.30 21.28
C LEU A 77 -25.63 9.44 21.04
N VAL A 78 -26.87 9.12 20.68
CA VAL A 78 -27.95 10.11 20.50
C VAL A 78 -28.19 10.93 21.77
N ALA A 79 -28.10 10.32 22.96
CA ALA A 79 -28.26 11.02 24.24
C ALA A 79 -27.09 11.96 24.57
N LEU A 80 -25.92 11.72 23.99
CA LEU A 80 -24.72 12.56 24.13
C LEU A 80 -24.70 13.71 23.12
N CYS A 81 -25.43 13.62 22.02
CA CYS A 81 -25.58 14.71 21.07
C CYS A 81 -26.47 15.85 21.61
N ASP A 82 -26.15 17.08 21.20
CA ASP A 82 -26.94 18.27 21.47
C ASP A 82 -28.16 18.36 20.51
N GLU A 83 -28.07 17.71 19.34
CA GLU A 83 -29.15 17.54 18.37
C GLU A 83 -29.16 16.11 17.79
N MET A 84 -30.23 15.74 17.07
CA MET A 84 -30.31 14.42 16.46
C MET A 84 -29.19 14.26 15.40
N PRO A 85 -28.30 13.25 15.53
CA PRO A 85 -27.27 13.01 14.53
C PRO A 85 -27.89 12.61 13.19
N THR A 86 -27.19 12.91 12.11
CA THR A 86 -27.60 12.51 10.75
C THR A 86 -26.71 11.39 10.23
N PHE A 87 -27.32 10.50 9.44
CA PHE A 87 -26.66 9.32 8.89
C PHE A 87 -26.76 9.38 7.37
N THR A 88 -25.62 9.37 6.69
CA THR A 88 -25.56 9.40 5.23
C THR A 88 -24.87 8.14 4.72
N ASP A 89 -25.59 7.39 3.90
CA ASP A 89 -25.14 6.15 3.28
C ASP A 89 -24.52 6.46 1.91
N LEU A 90 -23.25 6.08 1.71
CA LEU A 90 -22.46 6.41 0.53
C LEU A 90 -21.91 5.15 -0.15
N ASP A 91 -22.22 5.00 -1.43
CA ASP A 91 -21.47 4.11 -2.31
C ASP A 91 -20.15 4.76 -2.70
N VAL A 92 -19.02 4.08 -2.42
CA VAL A 92 -17.71 4.58 -2.82
C VAL A 92 -17.56 4.45 -4.33
N VAL A 93 -17.60 5.58 -5.03
CA VAL A 93 -17.45 5.64 -6.50
C VAL A 93 -15.99 5.65 -6.95
N ARG A 94 -15.08 6.12 -6.09
CA ARG A 94 -13.64 6.19 -6.36
C ARG A 94 -12.86 6.17 -5.04
N ASP A 95 -11.85 5.32 -4.98
CA ASP A 95 -10.85 5.25 -3.91
C ASP A 95 -9.46 5.30 -4.58
N GLU A 96 -8.69 6.34 -4.29
CA GLU A 96 -7.40 6.60 -4.96
C GLU A 96 -6.23 6.38 -4.00
N LYS A 97 -5.48 5.30 -4.23
CA LYS A 97 -4.23 5.02 -3.51
C LYS A 97 -3.03 5.57 -4.29
N LEU A 98 -2.86 6.90 -4.25
CA LEU A 98 -1.91 7.62 -5.11
C LEU A 98 -0.47 7.11 -5.02
N TYR A 99 0.03 6.79 -3.82
CA TYR A 99 1.36 6.19 -3.65
C TYR A 99 1.45 4.79 -4.26
N ALA A 100 0.42 3.96 -4.09
CA ALA A 100 0.40 2.62 -4.69
C ALA A 100 0.37 2.68 -6.23
N THR A 101 -0.37 3.64 -6.80
CA THR A 101 -0.36 3.93 -8.24
C THR A 101 1.04 4.33 -8.70
N THR A 102 1.72 5.22 -7.98
CA THR A 102 3.08 5.67 -8.32
C THR A 102 4.11 4.53 -8.22
N ALA A 103 4.05 3.72 -7.17
CA ALA A 103 4.88 2.52 -7.03
C ALA A 103 4.67 1.53 -8.19
N ARG A 104 3.42 1.32 -8.62
CA ARG A 104 3.10 0.45 -9.77
C ARG A 104 3.69 1.00 -11.07
N GLN A 105 3.52 2.30 -11.30
CA GLN A 105 4.09 2.98 -12.47
C GLN A 105 5.61 2.87 -12.52
N PHE A 106 6.31 2.86 -11.36
CA PHE A 106 7.75 2.61 -11.31
C PHE A 106 8.10 1.23 -11.89
N PHE A 107 7.47 0.16 -11.42
CA PHE A 107 7.72 -1.19 -11.94
C PHE A 107 7.36 -1.34 -13.43
N GLU A 108 6.25 -0.74 -13.87
CA GLU A 108 5.84 -0.73 -15.28
C GLU A 108 6.87 0.01 -16.15
N THR A 109 7.40 1.14 -15.66
CA THR A 109 8.44 1.93 -16.33
C THR A 109 9.73 1.13 -16.45
N VAL A 110 10.18 0.49 -15.37
CA VAL A 110 11.37 -0.38 -15.37
C VAL A 110 11.18 -1.65 -16.20
N GLY A 111 9.95 -2.12 -16.41
CA GLY A 111 9.60 -3.26 -17.26
C GLY A 111 9.29 -2.92 -18.72
N THR A 112 9.36 -1.64 -19.12
CA THR A 112 9.01 -1.22 -20.49
C THR A 112 10.08 -1.65 -21.49
N ALA A 113 9.72 -2.03 -22.72
CA ALA A 113 10.71 -2.37 -23.75
C ALA A 113 11.48 -1.12 -24.26
N GLY A 114 12.74 -1.29 -24.65
CA GLY A 114 13.55 -0.21 -25.26
C GLY A 114 14.33 0.62 -24.24
N GLU A 115 14.49 1.92 -24.51
CA GLU A 115 15.18 2.84 -23.58
C GLU A 115 14.33 3.07 -22.31
N LEU A 116 14.98 3.08 -21.15
CA LEU A 116 14.31 3.35 -19.88
C LEU A 116 13.77 4.80 -19.88
N PRO A 117 12.45 5.02 -19.68
CA PRO A 117 11.90 6.36 -19.59
C PRO A 117 12.47 7.17 -18.41
N PRO A 118 12.25 8.50 -18.36
CA PRO A 118 12.67 9.32 -17.24
C PRO A 118 11.94 8.94 -15.94
N LEU A 119 12.65 8.93 -14.81
CA LEU A 119 12.13 8.54 -13.49
C LEU A 119 11.78 9.73 -12.57
N ASN A 120 12.09 10.95 -13.00
CA ASN A 120 11.97 12.19 -12.20
C ASN A 120 10.53 12.59 -11.83
N GLY A 121 9.52 11.98 -12.47
CA GLY A 121 8.11 12.09 -12.07
C GLY A 121 7.67 11.04 -11.04
N LEU A 122 8.49 10.01 -10.80
CA LEU A 122 8.17 8.87 -9.92
C LEU A 122 9.07 8.80 -8.70
N MET A 123 10.32 9.25 -8.81
CA MET A 123 11.36 9.11 -7.79
C MET A 123 12.02 10.44 -7.46
N ALA A 124 12.47 10.57 -6.21
CA ALA A 124 13.26 11.70 -5.75
C ALA A 124 14.68 11.65 -6.34
N GLU A 125 15.29 12.81 -6.60
CA GLU A 125 16.69 12.87 -7.05
C GLU A 125 17.65 12.27 -6.03
N SER A 126 17.34 12.42 -4.74
CA SER A 126 18.10 11.88 -3.62
C SER A 126 17.67 10.47 -3.19
N TYR A 127 17.07 9.69 -4.10
CA TYR A 127 16.58 8.33 -3.79
C TYR A 127 17.63 7.47 -3.09
N HIS A 128 17.21 6.72 -2.07
CA HIS A 128 18.07 5.82 -1.31
C HIS A 128 17.60 4.38 -1.46
N ASP A 129 18.42 3.53 -2.09
CA ASP A 129 18.07 2.13 -2.33
C ASP A 129 18.84 1.19 -1.40
N HIS A 130 18.09 0.30 -0.77
CA HIS A 130 18.57 -0.81 0.04
C HIS A 130 18.30 -2.14 -0.66
N ASP A 131 19.17 -2.48 -1.61
CA ASP A 131 19.18 -3.79 -2.24
C ASP A 131 20.19 -4.72 -1.54
N PRO A 132 19.76 -5.83 -0.91
CA PRO A 132 20.67 -6.81 -0.30
C PRO A 132 21.62 -7.48 -1.31
N SER A 133 21.43 -7.26 -2.61
CA SER A 133 22.34 -7.71 -3.65
C SER A 133 23.65 -6.90 -3.73
N ASN A 134 23.62 -5.67 -3.23
CA ASN A 134 24.71 -4.71 -3.25
C ASN A 134 25.50 -4.72 -1.93
N GLU A 135 26.79 -4.40 -2.01
CA GLU A 135 27.65 -4.26 -0.81
C GLU A 135 27.35 -2.98 -0.02
N GLN A 136 26.84 -1.94 -0.71
CA GLN A 136 26.50 -0.65 -0.14
C GLN A 136 25.20 -0.16 -0.75
N ASP A 137 24.49 0.68 0.00
CA ASP A 137 23.29 1.34 -0.47
C ASP A 137 23.58 2.21 -1.70
N VAL A 138 22.59 2.31 -2.58
CA VAL A 138 22.68 3.09 -3.82
C VAL A 138 22.02 4.44 -3.58
N ILE A 139 22.81 5.51 -3.76
CA ILE A 139 22.36 6.88 -3.52
C ILE A 139 22.19 7.64 -4.83
N GLY A 140 20.99 8.17 -5.02
CA GLY A 140 20.61 9.07 -6.09
C GLY A 140 19.97 8.38 -7.29
N MET A 141 19.05 9.08 -7.94
CA MET A 141 18.30 8.57 -9.10
C MET A 141 19.20 8.12 -10.26
N ASP A 142 20.31 8.82 -10.50
CA ASP A 142 21.27 8.45 -11.54
C ASP A 142 21.94 7.11 -11.25
N ALA A 143 22.20 6.79 -9.97
CA ALA A 143 22.79 5.52 -9.57
C ALA A 143 21.77 4.38 -9.72
N MET A 144 20.53 4.61 -9.28
CA MET A 144 19.43 3.66 -9.49
C MET A 144 19.16 3.42 -10.98
N ARG A 145 19.25 4.45 -11.83
CA ARG A 145 19.07 4.31 -13.28
C ARG A 145 20.12 3.39 -13.90
N ARG A 146 21.39 3.50 -13.47
CA ARG A 146 22.47 2.61 -13.93
C ARG A 146 22.22 1.15 -13.56
N GLU A 147 21.67 0.90 -12.38
CA GLU A 147 21.31 -0.45 -11.97
C GLU A 147 20.14 -1.00 -12.78
N ALA A 148 19.09 -0.20 -12.97
CA ALA A 148 17.97 -0.58 -13.84
C ALA A 148 18.47 -0.90 -15.26
N ASP A 149 19.38 -0.09 -15.81
CA ASP A 149 19.97 -0.33 -17.13
C ASP A 149 20.83 -1.61 -17.17
N MET A 150 21.56 -1.94 -16.10
CA MET A 150 22.30 -3.21 -15.98
C MET A 150 21.33 -4.40 -16.04
N TRP A 151 20.27 -4.39 -15.24
CA TRP A 151 19.26 -5.46 -15.24
C TRP A 151 18.53 -5.58 -16.59
N ARG A 152 18.17 -4.44 -17.20
CA ARG A 152 17.49 -4.38 -18.51
C ARG A 152 18.40 -4.76 -19.68
N GLY A 153 19.71 -4.56 -19.53
CA GLY A 153 20.70 -5.02 -20.50
C GLY A 153 20.94 -6.53 -20.45
N ALA A 154 20.77 -7.13 -19.27
CA ALA A 154 20.90 -8.57 -19.05
C ALA A 154 19.62 -9.35 -19.40
N PHE A 155 18.45 -8.78 -19.13
CA PHE A 155 17.14 -9.44 -19.24
C PHE A 155 16.11 -8.56 -19.93
N ASP A 156 15.17 -9.15 -20.68
CA ASP A 156 13.95 -8.47 -21.11
C ASP A 156 12.94 -8.43 -19.95
N VAL A 157 13.23 -7.56 -19.00
CA VAL A 157 12.54 -7.45 -17.71
C VAL A 157 11.05 -7.16 -17.89
N ARG A 158 10.21 -7.96 -17.21
CA ARG A 158 8.81 -7.64 -16.95
C ARG A 158 8.46 -7.91 -15.50
N PHE A 159 7.73 -6.98 -14.90
CA PHE A 159 7.14 -7.14 -13.58
C PHE A 159 5.64 -7.37 -13.68
N THR A 160 5.15 -8.40 -12.99
CA THR A 160 3.74 -8.57 -12.64
C THR A 160 3.56 -8.14 -11.19
N ILE A 161 2.66 -7.20 -10.95
CA ILE A 161 2.33 -6.75 -9.59
C ILE A 161 1.24 -7.65 -9.02
N GLU A 162 1.61 -8.46 -8.03
CA GLU A 162 0.75 -9.46 -7.42
C GLU A 162 -0.13 -8.85 -6.33
N ASP A 163 0.42 -7.91 -5.56
CA ASP A 163 -0.28 -7.25 -4.45
C ASP A 163 0.37 -5.92 -4.08
N GLN A 164 -0.41 -4.99 -3.52
CA GLN A 164 0.08 -3.72 -2.97
C GLN A 164 -0.65 -3.36 -1.67
N ILE A 165 0.14 -3.09 -0.63
CA ILE A 165 -0.33 -2.64 0.68
C ILE A 165 0.27 -1.27 0.93
N SER A 166 -0.57 -0.26 1.15
CA SER A 166 -0.17 1.11 1.44
C SER A 166 -0.57 1.51 2.85
N GLU A 167 0.37 2.07 3.60
CA GLU A 167 0.16 2.59 4.94
C GLU A 167 1.05 3.83 5.10
N ASP A 168 0.47 4.94 5.57
CA ASP A 168 1.14 6.24 5.67
C ASP A 168 1.88 6.64 4.37
N ASP A 169 3.18 6.88 4.47
CA ASP A 169 4.09 7.23 3.38
C ASP A 169 4.76 6.00 2.75
N ARG A 170 4.26 4.78 3.00
CA ARG A 170 4.88 3.55 2.52
C ARG A 170 3.96 2.70 1.66
N VAL A 171 4.57 2.04 0.68
CA VAL A 171 3.90 1.03 -0.15
C VAL A 171 4.76 -0.23 -0.19
N CYS A 172 4.24 -1.32 0.34
CA CYS A 172 4.76 -2.67 0.13
C CYS A 172 4.16 -3.24 -1.15
N THR A 173 5.01 -3.62 -2.10
CA THR A 173 4.62 -4.19 -3.40
C THR A 173 5.20 -5.58 -3.54
N ARG A 174 4.33 -6.59 -3.68
CA ARG A 174 4.74 -7.96 -4.02
C ARG A 174 4.67 -8.13 -5.53
N TRP A 175 5.74 -8.66 -6.11
CA TRP A 175 5.87 -8.74 -7.55
C TRP A 175 6.52 -10.05 -8.00
N THR A 176 6.25 -10.39 -9.26
CA THR A 176 6.92 -11.45 -10.01
C THR A 176 7.69 -10.83 -11.16
N PHE A 177 9.00 -11.03 -11.18
CA PHE A 177 9.88 -10.71 -12.28
C PHE A 177 9.92 -11.89 -13.26
N THR A 178 9.90 -11.58 -14.55
CA THR A 178 10.17 -12.53 -15.63
C THR A 178 11.12 -11.91 -16.64
N GLY A 179 11.98 -12.73 -17.24
CA GLY A 179 12.86 -12.31 -18.31
C GLY A 179 13.70 -13.46 -18.86
N THR A 180 14.27 -13.24 -20.03
CA THR A 180 15.21 -14.09 -20.75
C THR A 180 16.59 -13.49 -20.59
N HIS A 181 17.53 -14.30 -20.09
CA HIS A 181 18.92 -13.89 -19.93
C HIS A 181 19.64 -13.81 -21.29
N HIS A 182 19.77 -12.59 -21.82
CA HIS A 182 20.28 -12.34 -23.17
C HIS A 182 21.50 -11.41 -23.21
N GLY A 183 21.83 -10.74 -22.09
CA GLY A 183 23.07 -9.97 -21.92
C GLY A 183 24.01 -10.60 -20.90
N ASP A 184 25.14 -9.94 -20.65
CA ASP A 184 26.00 -10.27 -19.51
C ASP A 184 25.31 -9.85 -18.21
N PHE A 185 25.38 -10.70 -17.20
CA PHE A 185 24.87 -10.37 -15.87
C PHE A 185 25.90 -10.71 -14.79
N MET A 186 26.54 -9.69 -14.22
CA MET A 186 27.56 -9.83 -13.17
C MET A 186 28.70 -10.79 -13.59
N GLY A 187 29.11 -10.73 -14.87
CA GLY A 187 30.15 -11.60 -15.43
C GLY A 187 29.67 -12.98 -15.90
N LEU A 188 28.37 -13.27 -15.79
CA LEU A 188 27.76 -14.47 -16.37
C LEU A 188 27.37 -14.17 -17.83
N PRO A 189 27.88 -14.96 -18.81
CA PRO A 189 27.50 -14.78 -20.19
C PRO A 189 26.02 -15.14 -20.42
N PRO A 190 25.38 -14.58 -21.47
CA PRO A 190 23.98 -14.82 -21.76
C PRO A 190 23.69 -16.30 -21.96
N THR A 191 22.73 -16.82 -21.19
CA THR A 191 22.40 -18.26 -21.18
C THR A 191 21.23 -18.59 -22.11
N GLY A 192 20.47 -17.58 -22.55
CA GLY A 192 19.24 -17.73 -23.34
C GLY A 192 18.09 -18.37 -22.55
N ARG A 193 18.22 -18.53 -21.23
CA ARG A 193 17.20 -19.13 -20.37
C ARG A 193 16.16 -18.10 -19.96
N GLU A 194 14.90 -18.52 -19.96
CA GLU A 194 13.85 -17.82 -19.24
C GLU A 194 14.00 -18.05 -17.74
N VAL A 195 13.84 -16.99 -16.96
CA VAL A 195 13.90 -16.98 -15.51
C VAL A 195 12.68 -16.28 -14.93
N THR A 196 12.27 -16.76 -13.76
CA THR A 196 11.25 -16.14 -12.93
C THR A 196 11.83 -15.94 -11.55
N MET A 197 11.55 -14.78 -10.95
CA MET A 197 11.98 -14.44 -9.60
C MET A 197 10.84 -13.71 -8.90
N THR A 198 10.53 -14.06 -7.66
CA THR A 198 9.56 -13.34 -6.87
C THR A 198 10.27 -12.41 -5.90
N GLY A 199 9.59 -11.32 -5.55
CA GLY A 199 10.13 -10.37 -4.61
C GLY A 199 9.06 -9.51 -3.97
N THR A 200 9.51 -8.75 -2.98
CA THR A 200 8.74 -7.71 -2.32
C THR A 200 9.64 -6.49 -2.16
N THR A 201 9.09 -5.32 -2.46
CA THR A 201 9.77 -4.05 -2.26
C THR A 201 8.89 -3.16 -1.40
N VAL A 202 9.48 -2.53 -0.39
CA VAL A 202 8.84 -1.45 0.36
C VAL A 202 9.41 -0.15 -0.17
N PHE A 203 8.55 0.75 -0.65
CA PHE A 203 8.93 2.12 -0.99
C PHE A 203 8.42 3.09 0.06
N ARG A 204 9.25 4.06 0.45
CA ARG A 204 8.84 5.26 1.19
C ARG A 204 8.74 6.44 0.24
N PHE A 205 7.72 7.27 0.44
CA PHE A 205 7.43 8.46 -0.34
C PHE A 205 7.84 9.74 0.40
N ASP A 206 8.20 10.78 -0.32
CA ASP A 206 8.37 12.14 0.21
C ASP A 206 7.08 12.96 0.13
N ASP A 207 7.13 14.21 0.62
CA ASP A 207 5.99 15.14 0.64
C ASP A 207 5.48 15.53 -0.76
N ASP A 208 6.31 15.36 -1.80
CA ASP A 208 5.93 15.58 -3.21
C ASP A 208 5.29 14.31 -3.84
N GLY A 209 5.15 13.24 -3.06
CA GLY A 209 4.61 11.96 -3.51
C GLY A 209 5.55 11.17 -4.42
N LYS A 210 6.86 11.42 -4.33
CA LYS A 210 7.88 10.67 -5.08
C LYS A 210 8.52 9.60 -4.21
N ILE A 211 8.92 8.50 -4.84
CA ILE A 211 9.66 7.43 -4.17
C ILE A 211 11.03 7.97 -3.75
N ALA A 212 11.25 8.03 -2.44
CA ALA A 212 12.45 8.60 -1.83
C ALA A 212 13.38 7.54 -1.25
N GLU A 213 12.86 6.36 -0.91
CA GLU A 213 13.65 5.26 -0.34
C GLU A 213 13.03 3.91 -0.66
N GLY A 214 13.84 2.87 -0.83
CA GLY A 214 13.35 1.53 -1.16
C GLY A 214 14.12 0.41 -0.48
N TRP A 215 13.40 -0.60 -0.01
CA TRP A 215 13.97 -1.83 0.56
C TRP A 215 13.54 -3.04 -0.24
N TRP A 216 14.49 -3.76 -0.83
CA TRP A 216 14.23 -4.90 -1.70
C TRP A 216 14.45 -6.22 -0.99
N GLN A 217 13.61 -7.22 -1.26
CA GLN A 217 13.77 -8.61 -0.84
C GLN A 217 13.29 -9.53 -1.97
N TYR A 218 14.17 -10.37 -2.52
CA TYR A 218 13.83 -11.23 -3.66
C TYR A 218 14.72 -12.48 -3.74
N ASP A 219 14.29 -13.49 -4.50
CA ASP A 219 14.99 -14.78 -4.65
C ASP A 219 16.23 -14.70 -5.57
N ARG A 220 17.24 -13.94 -5.13
CA ARG A 220 18.52 -13.81 -5.85
C ARG A 220 19.24 -15.14 -5.97
N LEU A 221 19.20 -15.98 -4.94
CA LEU A 221 19.86 -17.28 -4.94
C LEU A 221 19.24 -18.22 -5.99
N GLY A 222 17.92 -18.26 -6.06
CA GLY A 222 17.18 -19.00 -7.08
C GLY A 222 17.51 -18.51 -8.48
N LEU A 223 17.58 -17.19 -8.70
CA LEU A 223 18.03 -16.61 -9.97
C LEU A 223 19.44 -17.09 -10.32
N MET A 224 20.42 -16.93 -9.43
CA MET A 224 21.82 -17.34 -9.67
C MET A 224 21.94 -18.84 -9.99
N SER A 225 21.18 -19.70 -9.30
CA SER A 225 21.11 -21.13 -9.61
C SER A 225 20.61 -21.38 -11.04
N ARG A 226 19.54 -20.69 -11.47
CA ARG A 226 18.99 -20.82 -12.84
C ARG A 226 19.96 -20.34 -13.91
N LEU A 227 20.81 -19.37 -13.59
CA LEU A 227 21.86 -18.89 -14.49
C LEU A 227 23.10 -19.80 -14.51
N GLY A 228 23.17 -20.81 -13.64
CA GLY A 228 24.29 -21.75 -13.58
C GLY A 228 25.50 -21.21 -12.81
N ALA A 229 25.31 -20.21 -11.95
CA ALA A 229 26.37 -19.63 -11.12
C ALA A 229 26.66 -20.45 -9.85
N LEU A 230 25.80 -21.41 -9.52
CA LEU A 230 25.93 -22.26 -8.35
C LEU A 230 26.07 -23.71 -8.80
N ASP A 231 27.04 -24.42 -8.23
CA ASP A 231 27.15 -25.85 -8.40
C ASP A 231 25.94 -26.56 -7.78
N PRO A 232 25.47 -27.69 -8.35
CA PRO A 232 24.49 -28.53 -7.67
C PRO A 232 25.02 -28.91 -6.29
N LEU A 233 24.20 -28.78 -5.25
CA LEU A 233 24.54 -29.34 -3.94
C LEU A 233 24.84 -30.82 -4.13
N GLU A 234 26.03 -31.27 -3.74
CA GLU A 234 26.37 -32.69 -3.74
C GLU A 234 25.39 -33.40 -2.79
N THR A 235 24.49 -34.21 -3.36
CA THR A 235 23.53 -35.07 -2.63
C THR A 235 24.12 -36.44 -2.34
#